data_AF-A0A946FDE5-F1
#
_entry.id   AF-A0A946FDE5-F1
#
_cell.length_a   1.000
_cell.length_b   1.000
_cell.length_c   1.000
_cell.angle_alpha   90.00
_cell.angle_beta   90.00
_cell.angle_gamma   90.00
#
_symmetry.space_group_name_H-M   'P 1'
#
loop_
_entity.id
_entity.type
_entity.pdbx_description
1 polymer ?
#
loop_
_entity_poly.entity_id
_entity_poly.type
_entity_poly.pdbx_seq_one_letter_code
_entity_poly.pdbx_strand_id
1 'polypeptide(L)'
;LGNIDGETIRVRRLGDWGSVPLSLAQDSFSADVTAALVDIGSGTSDEHYANKDVRGKLVLTSSQPETVVERAVGELGAAGIISYAPNQRSAWWREDDRLVRWGHLESFPNTKSFGFMISLGEARKFQARLEAGEEIILSANVDASHETGQYGFAAAAIHGTTHKGEDIHFTCHLDHPRPGANDNASGCVSILEVARTLSALIKNNILPRPKRSIRFLWPAEIEGSIIYLTQHEDAGRIKANIHMDMVGGGPVTKSVFRISGGPMSVPSFISDLGHEVGHFVNDQTEQFASGITVDFPLNAPEGGKEPLLAIMENLDMGSDHDVFFEGTWQKPGLYLHDWPDRYIHTNYDLAANIDPTKLKRAAFIGAVNAWFLANMSDEDVPAVLKMLKRNALARSGELLERRASLNAVDQIEVSKIHFAVERRKVHSVEPFAGLDEKDHENSVAFLAELEELVAPPDVQTFAPVYRNQIVYQRNPNVEGPMGAFGYSYLTDKLGAEAVSHLRLRSYVGTYGGGGQYAYEALNFVDGQRTVSDIRDWLVTEIGDVPIEYVEEYLAALESIDVIRRKSGSE
;
A
#
# COMPACT_ATOMS: atom_id res chain seq x y z
N LEU A 1 -28.15 14.11 -31.14
CA LEU A 1 -28.30 13.65 -32.54
C LEU A 1 -26.89 13.49 -33.07
N GLY A 2 -26.56 12.35 -33.65
CA GLY A 2 -25.26 12.08 -34.26
C GLY A 2 -25.46 11.79 -35.74
N ASN A 3 -24.45 12.07 -36.55
CA ASN A 3 -24.46 11.74 -37.96
C ASN A 3 -23.65 10.46 -38.15
N ILE A 4 -24.32 9.35 -38.48
CA ILE A 4 -23.67 8.09 -38.83
C ILE A 4 -24.07 7.80 -40.27
N ASP A 5 -23.09 7.64 -41.16
CA ASP A 5 -23.27 7.40 -42.60
C ASP A 5 -24.20 8.37 -43.33
N GLY A 6 -24.27 9.63 -42.88
CA GLY A 6 -25.12 10.67 -43.49
C GLY A 6 -26.53 10.76 -42.89
N GLU A 7 -26.91 9.86 -41.97
CA GLU A 7 -28.20 9.87 -41.29
C GLU A 7 -28.12 10.49 -39.89
N THR A 8 -29.08 11.36 -39.58
CA THR A 8 -29.21 11.96 -38.25
C THR A 8 -29.97 11.02 -37.34
N ILE A 9 -29.24 10.25 -36.54
CA ILE A 9 -29.82 9.31 -35.57
C ILE A 9 -29.69 9.82 -34.14
N ARG A 10 -30.56 9.33 -33.24
CA ARG A 10 -30.45 9.63 -31.82
C ARG A 10 -29.32 8.79 -31.20
N VAL A 11 -28.13 9.36 -31.17
CA VAL A 11 -26.99 8.77 -30.45
C VAL A 11 -27.07 9.06 -28.95
N ARG A 12 -26.73 8.06 -28.13
CA ARG A 12 -26.47 8.20 -26.70
C ARG A 12 -24.97 8.07 -26.47
N ARG A 13 -24.35 9.07 -25.83
CA ARG A 13 -22.95 9.00 -25.41
C ARG A 13 -22.83 8.12 -24.18
N LEU A 14 -21.88 7.18 -24.19
CA LEU A 14 -21.68 6.19 -23.13
C LEU A 14 -20.44 6.50 -22.27
N GLY A 15 -19.35 6.91 -22.91
CA GLY A 15 -18.10 7.29 -22.29
C GLY A 15 -17.50 8.50 -23.00
N ASP A 16 -16.74 9.30 -22.27
CA ASP A 16 -16.08 10.51 -22.75
C ASP A 16 -14.99 10.91 -21.75
N TRP A 17 -13.73 10.82 -22.20
CA TRP A 17 -12.56 11.10 -21.37
C TRP A 17 -12.59 12.50 -20.74
N GLY A 18 -13.06 13.51 -21.47
CA GLY A 18 -13.09 14.89 -20.99
C GLY A 18 -14.03 15.10 -19.80
N SER A 19 -15.14 14.36 -19.74
CA SER A 19 -16.12 14.45 -18.65
C SER A 19 -15.93 13.40 -17.57
N VAL A 20 -15.60 12.16 -17.93
CA VAL A 20 -15.32 11.06 -17.03
C VAL A 20 -14.05 10.35 -17.52
N PRO A 21 -12.85 10.79 -17.08
CA PRO A 21 -11.58 10.20 -17.51
C PRO A 21 -11.57 8.67 -17.35
N LEU A 22 -12.09 8.17 -16.23
CA LEU A 22 -12.20 6.72 -16.00
C LEU A 22 -12.99 5.92 -17.05
N SER A 23 -13.69 6.56 -17.98
CA SER A 23 -14.36 5.86 -19.10
C SER A 23 -13.41 5.35 -20.19
N LEU A 24 -12.17 5.82 -20.27
CA LEU A 24 -11.13 5.23 -21.12
C LEU A 24 -10.17 4.43 -20.24
N ALA A 25 -9.87 3.20 -20.63
CA ALA A 25 -8.85 2.42 -19.97
C ALA A 25 -7.50 3.11 -20.17
N GLN A 26 -6.73 3.24 -19.09
CA GLN A 26 -5.35 3.72 -19.17
C GLN A 26 -4.55 2.86 -20.15
N ASP A 27 -3.57 3.48 -20.81
CA ASP A 27 -2.72 2.86 -21.83
C ASP A 27 -3.47 2.39 -23.10
N SER A 28 -4.66 2.95 -23.35
CA SER A 28 -5.34 2.83 -24.65
C SER A 28 -4.59 3.54 -25.78
N PHE A 29 -4.52 2.89 -26.94
CA PHE A 29 -4.01 3.46 -28.19
C PHE A 29 -5.11 4.15 -28.99
N SER A 30 -4.73 5.06 -29.91
CA SER A 30 -5.69 5.72 -30.80
C SER A 30 -6.49 4.74 -31.64
N ALA A 31 -7.77 5.07 -31.85
CA ALA A 31 -8.70 4.27 -32.64
C ALA A 31 -9.85 5.13 -33.16
N ASP A 32 -10.39 4.74 -34.32
CA ASP A 32 -11.65 5.26 -34.86
C ASP A 32 -12.43 4.07 -35.44
N VAL A 33 -13.38 3.56 -34.66
CA VAL A 33 -14.05 2.29 -34.91
C VAL A 33 -15.55 2.46 -34.77
N THR A 34 -16.31 1.96 -35.73
CA THR A 34 -17.75 1.71 -35.58
C THR A 34 -18.00 0.23 -35.82
N ALA A 35 -18.48 -0.48 -34.80
CA ALA A 35 -18.60 -1.93 -34.84
C ALA A 35 -19.72 -2.46 -33.93
N ALA A 36 -20.17 -3.68 -34.22
CA ALA A 36 -21.13 -4.39 -33.38
C ALA A 36 -20.49 -4.84 -32.04
N LEU A 37 -21.31 -4.99 -31.00
CA LEU A 37 -20.91 -5.46 -29.68
C LEU A 37 -21.19 -6.96 -29.50
N VAL A 38 -20.25 -7.68 -28.90
CA VAL A 38 -20.42 -9.10 -28.51
C VAL A 38 -20.06 -9.27 -27.03
N ASP A 39 -20.95 -9.87 -26.23
CA ASP A 39 -20.63 -10.22 -24.84
C ASP A 39 -19.78 -11.49 -24.77
N ILE A 40 -18.62 -11.41 -24.12
CA ILE A 40 -17.69 -12.52 -23.90
C ILE A 40 -17.63 -12.96 -22.43
N GLY A 41 -18.52 -12.48 -21.54
CA GLY A 41 -18.47 -12.81 -20.12
C GLY A 41 -17.14 -12.35 -19.49
N SER A 42 -16.40 -13.23 -18.81
CA SER A 42 -15.07 -12.87 -18.31
C SER A 42 -14.00 -12.83 -19.40
N GLY A 43 -14.19 -13.50 -20.54
CA GLY A 43 -13.19 -13.53 -21.61
C GLY A 43 -11.87 -14.23 -21.26
N THR A 44 -11.80 -14.93 -20.12
CA THR A 44 -10.56 -15.53 -19.58
C THR A 44 -10.39 -17.02 -19.91
N SER A 45 -11.24 -17.58 -20.77
CA SER A 45 -11.13 -18.97 -21.23
C SER A 45 -11.71 -19.11 -22.64
N ASP A 46 -11.34 -20.17 -23.35
CA ASP A 46 -11.81 -20.43 -24.71
C ASP A 46 -13.33 -20.61 -24.82
N GLU A 47 -13.97 -21.13 -23.77
CA GLU A 47 -15.43 -21.30 -23.77
C GLU A 47 -16.17 -19.97 -23.89
N HIS A 48 -15.58 -18.89 -23.39
CA HIS A 48 -16.16 -17.54 -23.46
C HIS A 48 -16.28 -17.01 -24.90
N TYR A 49 -15.48 -17.52 -25.82
CA TYR A 49 -15.45 -17.14 -27.24
C TYR A 49 -16.11 -18.20 -28.14
N ALA A 50 -16.41 -19.38 -27.61
CA ALA A 50 -17.00 -20.48 -28.38
C ALA A 50 -18.33 -20.05 -29.03
N ASN A 51 -18.44 -20.30 -30.34
CA ASN A 51 -19.59 -19.93 -31.17
C ASN A 51 -19.90 -18.43 -31.25
N LYS A 52 -18.95 -17.56 -30.91
CA LYS A 52 -19.08 -16.10 -31.06
C LYS A 52 -18.18 -15.60 -32.17
N ASP A 53 -18.77 -14.87 -33.11
CA ASP A 53 -18.01 -14.14 -34.13
C ASP A 53 -17.57 -12.79 -33.55
N VAL A 54 -16.32 -12.70 -33.10
CA VAL A 54 -15.74 -11.50 -32.46
C VAL A 54 -14.88 -10.66 -33.40
N ARG A 55 -14.52 -11.18 -34.58
CA ARG A 55 -13.58 -10.53 -35.49
C ARG A 55 -14.16 -9.20 -35.99
N GLY A 56 -13.40 -8.11 -35.82
CA GLY A 56 -13.82 -6.76 -36.20
C GLY A 56 -14.92 -6.17 -35.31
N LYS A 57 -15.27 -6.81 -34.19
CA LYS A 57 -16.32 -6.37 -33.26
C LYS A 57 -15.73 -5.87 -31.94
N LEU A 58 -16.50 -5.05 -31.22
CA LEU A 58 -16.18 -4.68 -29.85
C LEU A 58 -16.61 -5.81 -28.92
N VAL A 59 -15.80 -6.13 -27.91
CA VAL A 59 -16.13 -7.16 -26.92
C VAL A 59 -16.53 -6.54 -25.59
N LEU A 60 -17.64 -6.99 -25.01
CA LEU A 60 -18.08 -6.63 -23.65
C LEU A 60 -17.57 -7.66 -22.65
N THR A 61 -16.89 -7.24 -21.57
CA THR A 61 -16.31 -8.16 -20.58
C THR A 61 -16.39 -7.68 -19.13
N SER A 62 -16.44 -8.63 -18.19
CA SER A 62 -16.33 -8.37 -16.74
C SER A 62 -14.90 -8.34 -16.20
N SER A 63 -13.89 -8.51 -17.05
CA SER A 63 -12.47 -8.61 -16.67
C SER A 63 -11.70 -7.34 -17.02
N GLN A 64 -10.57 -7.10 -16.35
CA GLN A 64 -9.72 -5.97 -16.69
C GLN A 64 -9.29 -6.06 -18.17
N PRO A 65 -9.19 -4.93 -18.91
CA PRO A 65 -8.84 -4.95 -20.32
C PRO A 65 -7.54 -5.72 -20.62
N GLU A 66 -6.49 -5.52 -19.80
CA GLU A 66 -5.22 -6.24 -19.90
C GLU A 66 -5.37 -7.77 -19.88
N THR A 67 -6.34 -8.30 -19.12
CA THR A 67 -6.51 -9.76 -18.97
C THR A 67 -7.03 -10.42 -20.24
N VAL A 68 -7.69 -9.67 -21.12
CA VAL A 68 -8.37 -10.22 -22.32
C VAL A 68 -7.79 -9.73 -23.63
N VAL A 69 -6.96 -8.68 -23.63
CA VAL A 69 -6.54 -7.98 -24.87
C VAL A 69 -5.79 -8.90 -25.83
N GLU A 70 -4.84 -9.70 -25.35
CA GLU A 70 -4.06 -10.60 -26.21
C GLU A 70 -4.96 -11.63 -26.89
N ARG A 71 -5.88 -12.26 -26.14
CA ARG A 71 -6.81 -13.25 -26.69
C ARG A 71 -7.86 -12.63 -27.60
N ALA A 72 -8.59 -11.63 -27.12
CA ALA A 72 -9.73 -11.06 -27.84
C ALA A 72 -9.29 -10.28 -29.08
N VAL A 73 -8.29 -9.40 -28.94
CA VAL A 73 -7.85 -8.49 -30.00
C VAL A 73 -6.70 -9.10 -30.80
N GLY A 74 -5.65 -9.56 -30.12
CA GLY A 74 -4.45 -10.09 -30.78
C GLY A 74 -4.71 -11.37 -31.58
N GLU A 75 -5.29 -12.39 -30.94
CA GLU A 75 -5.47 -13.71 -31.55
C GLU A 75 -6.78 -13.83 -32.33
N LEU A 76 -7.90 -13.34 -31.77
CA LEU A 76 -9.23 -13.50 -32.36
C LEU A 76 -9.67 -12.32 -33.22
N GLY A 77 -8.96 -11.18 -33.18
CA GLY A 77 -9.15 -10.05 -34.07
C GLY A 77 -10.35 -9.16 -33.73
N ALA A 78 -10.78 -9.09 -32.46
CA ALA A 78 -11.72 -8.08 -32.00
C ALA A 78 -11.18 -6.66 -32.26
N ALA A 79 -12.07 -5.69 -32.48
CA ALA A 79 -11.69 -4.32 -32.79
C ALA A 79 -11.27 -3.51 -31.56
N GLY A 80 -11.76 -3.87 -30.36
CA GLY A 80 -11.50 -3.15 -29.11
C GLY A 80 -12.34 -3.69 -27.96
N ILE A 81 -12.11 -3.17 -26.75
CA ILE A 81 -12.67 -3.72 -25.51
C ILE A 81 -13.65 -2.73 -24.88
N ILE A 82 -14.75 -3.24 -24.34
CA ILE A 82 -15.63 -2.55 -23.41
C ILE A 82 -15.67 -3.38 -22.13
N SER A 83 -15.20 -2.82 -21.03
CA SER A 83 -15.12 -3.53 -19.76
C SER A 83 -15.98 -2.89 -18.68
N TYR A 84 -16.54 -3.72 -17.81
CA TYR A 84 -17.19 -3.31 -16.56
C TYR A 84 -16.50 -3.98 -15.36
N ALA A 85 -15.21 -4.23 -15.49
CA ALA A 85 -14.41 -4.88 -14.46
C ALA A 85 -14.52 -4.16 -13.11
N PRO A 86 -14.73 -4.90 -12.02
CA PRO A 86 -14.41 -4.37 -10.72
C PRO A 86 -12.88 -4.30 -10.58
N ASN A 87 -12.36 -3.11 -10.30
CA ASN A 87 -10.96 -2.96 -9.90
C ASN A 87 -10.73 -3.39 -8.44
N GLN A 88 -11.80 -3.43 -7.62
CA GLN A 88 -11.79 -3.96 -6.26
C GLN A 88 -13.05 -4.76 -5.96
N ARG A 89 -12.93 -5.77 -5.08
CA ARG A 89 -14.03 -6.69 -4.71
C ARG A 89 -14.37 -6.64 -3.21
N SER A 90 -14.31 -5.46 -2.60
CA SER A 90 -14.77 -5.23 -1.21
C SER A 90 -16.26 -5.54 -1.03
N ALA A 91 -16.77 -5.73 0.19
CA ALA A 91 -18.16 -6.14 0.41
C ALA A 91 -19.23 -5.31 -0.34
N TRP A 92 -18.94 -4.06 -0.70
CA TRP A 92 -19.86 -3.12 -1.36
C TRP A 92 -19.66 -3.01 -2.89
N TRP A 93 -18.77 -3.80 -3.50
CA TRP A 93 -18.32 -3.60 -4.88
C TRP A 93 -19.42 -3.67 -5.96
N ARG A 94 -20.58 -4.29 -5.65
CA ARG A 94 -21.76 -4.39 -6.53
C ARG A 94 -22.97 -3.56 -6.07
N GLU A 95 -22.90 -2.85 -4.94
CA GLU A 95 -24.05 -2.13 -4.41
C GLU A 95 -24.41 -0.90 -5.25
N ASP A 96 -23.40 -0.19 -5.75
CA ASP A 96 -23.58 0.94 -6.66
C ASP A 96 -23.17 0.52 -8.07
N ASP A 97 -24.16 0.25 -8.92
CA ASP A 97 -23.95 -0.20 -10.29
C ASP A 97 -23.70 0.95 -11.28
N ARG A 98 -23.59 2.19 -10.78
CA ARG A 98 -23.26 3.40 -11.56
C ARG A 98 -21.77 3.67 -11.61
N LEU A 99 -20.97 2.94 -10.84
CA LEU A 99 -19.53 3.11 -10.76
C LEU A 99 -18.86 2.67 -12.07
N VAL A 100 -18.19 3.60 -12.72
CA VAL A 100 -17.15 3.33 -13.72
C VAL A 100 -15.84 3.24 -12.95
N ARG A 101 -15.16 2.11 -13.12
CA ARG A 101 -13.97 1.74 -12.35
C ARG A 101 -12.74 1.81 -13.24
N TRP A 102 -11.60 2.13 -12.63
CA TRP A 102 -10.33 2.20 -13.35
C TRP A 102 -9.99 0.85 -13.97
N GLY A 103 -9.75 0.90 -15.27
CA GLY A 103 -9.18 -0.21 -16.01
C GLY A 103 -7.97 0.27 -16.79
N HIS A 104 -7.08 -0.67 -17.07
CA HIS A 104 -5.82 -0.42 -17.72
C HIS A 104 -5.52 -1.54 -18.71
N LEU A 105 -4.77 -1.17 -19.74
CA LEU A 105 -4.00 -2.06 -20.58
C LEU A 105 -2.55 -2.07 -20.07
N GLU A 106 -1.74 -3.01 -20.55
CA GLU A 106 -0.33 -3.03 -20.18
C GLU A 106 0.40 -1.80 -20.76
N SER A 107 1.27 -1.19 -19.98
CA SER A 107 2.05 -0.03 -20.43
C SER A 107 3.05 -0.38 -21.52
N PHE A 108 3.53 -1.63 -21.58
CA PHE A 108 4.44 -2.12 -22.64
C PHE A 108 3.84 -3.31 -23.41
N PRO A 109 2.73 -3.12 -24.14
CA PRO A 109 1.93 -4.23 -24.63
C PRO A 109 2.51 -4.83 -25.91
N ASN A 110 2.35 -6.15 -26.06
CA ASN A 110 2.56 -6.82 -27.35
C ASN A 110 1.41 -6.50 -28.31
N THR A 111 0.17 -6.63 -27.85
CA THR A 111 -1.03 -6.26 -28.60
C THR A 111 -1.49 -4.84 -28.26
N LYS A 112 -1.35 -3.93 -29.23
CA LYS A 112 -1.86 -2.55 -29.12
C LYS A 112 -3.37 -2.53 -29.34
N SER A 113 -4.10 -1.94 -28.41
CA SER A 113 -5.56 -1.83 -28.47
C SER A 113 -6.07 -0.63 -27.69
N PHE A 114 -7.38 -0.46 -27.63
CA PHE A 114 -8.08 0.48 -26.77
C PHE A 114 -9.16 -0.22 -25.96
N GLY A 115 -9.48 0.36 -24.81
CA GLY A 115 -10.55 -0.11 -23.94
C GLY A 115 -11.41 1.03 -23.41
N PHE A 116 -12.73 0.88 -23.42
CA PHE A 116 -13.63 1.76 -22.67
C PHE A 116 -14.15 1.06 -21.42
N MET A 117 -14.19 1.77 -20.30
CA MET A 117 -14.80 1.30 -19.06
C MET A 117 -16.23 1.83 -18.95
N ILE A 118 -17.16 0.96 -18.57
CA ILE A 118 -18.56 1.29 -18.32
C ILE A 118 -18.99 0.77 -16.96
N SER A 119 -20.13 1.27 -16.47
CA SER A 119 -20.66 0.81 -15.20
C SER A 119 -21.33 -0.57 -15.32
N LEU A 120 -21.40 -1.31 -14.20
CA LEU A 120 -22.10 -2.58 -14.13
C LEU A 120 -23.57 -2.47 -14.59
N GLY A 121 -24.23 -1.37 -14.24
CA GLY A 121 -25.60 -1.09 -14.65
C GLY A 121 -25.75 -0.89 -16.17
N GLU A 122 -24.77 -0.29 -16.84
CA GLU A 122 -24.77 -0.19 -18.31
C GLU A 122 -24.47 -1.54 -18.98
N ALA A 123 -23.50 -2.29 -18.46
CA ALA A 123 -23.22 -3.63 -18.95
C ALA A 123 -24.46 -4.54 -18.91
N ARG A 124 -25.19 -4.56 -17.78
CA ARG A 124 -26.45 -5.32 -17.64
C ARG A 124 -27.50 -4.94 -18.68
N LYS A 125 -27.59 -3.66 -19.04
CA LYS A 125 -28.51 -3.20 -20.10
C LYS A 125 -28.09 -3.70 -21.47
N PHE A 126 -26.79 -3.75 -21.77
CA PHE A 126 -26.31 -4.34 -23.02
C PHE A 126 -26.55 -5.84 -23.06
N GLN A 127 -26.27 -6.56 -21.97
CA GLN A 127 -26.49 -7.99 -21.86
C GLN A 127 -27.95 -8.36 -22.12
N ALA A 128 -28.90 -7.68 -21.46
CA ALA A 128 -30.32 -7.94 -21.67
C ALA A 128 -30.77 -7.69 -23.12
N ARG A 129 -30.20 -6.68 -23.80
CA ARG A 129 -30.51 -6.38 -25.21
C ARG A 129 -29.91 -7.42 -26.16
N LEU A 130 -28.66 -7.83 -25.93
CA LEU A 130 -27.99 -8.89 -26.69
C LEU A 130 -28.71 -10.23 -26.52
N GLU A 131 -29.14 -10.58 -25.30
CA GLU A 131 -29.95 -11.78 -25.01
C GLU A 131 -31.31 -11.76 -25.72
N ALA A 132 -31.89 -10.57 -25.93
CA ALA A 132 -33.11 -10.38 -26.72
C ALA A 132 -32.88 -10.46 -28.25
N GLY A 133 -31.64 -10.69 -28.70
CA GLY A 133 -31.27 -10.78 -30.11
C GLY A 133 -31.08 -9.43 -30.81
N GLU A 134 -30.95 -8.33 -30.05
CA GLU A 134 -30.70 -7.01 -30.61
C GLU A 134 -29.23 -6.86 -31.04
N GLU A 135 -28.98 -6.34 -32.24
CA GLU A 135 -27.66 -5.93 -32.66
C GLU A 135 -27.35 -4.53 -32.13
N ILE A 136 -26.26 -4.39 -31.39
CA ILE A 136 -25.83 -3.12 -30.79
C ILE A 136 -24.58 -2.64 -31.52
N ILE A 137 -24.69 -1.51 -32.22
CA ILE A 137 -23.58 -0.85 -32.91
C ILE A 137 -23.09 0.32 -32.06
N LEU A 138 -21.78 0.37 -31.84
CA LEU A 138 -21.12 1.44 -31.08
C LEU A 138 -20.04 2.09 -31.95
N SER A 139 -19.86 3.39 -31.74
CA SER A 139 -18.77 4.17 -32.33
C SER A 139 -17.83 4.59 -31.20
N ALA A 140 -16.55 4.28 -31.36
CA ALA A 140 -15.47 4.55 -30.43
C ALA A 140 -14.39 5.39 -31.14
N ASN A 141 -14.05 6.53 -30.54
CA ASN A 141 -12.99 7.40 -31.02
C ASN A 141 -12.03 7.68 -29.85
N VAL A 142 -10.76 7.33 -30.05
CA VAL A 142 -9.69 7.50 -29.07
C VAL A 142 -8.56 8.25 -29.75
N ASP A 143 -8.16 9.36 -29.14
CA ASP A 143 -6.98 10.12 -29.51
C ASP A 143 -6.00 10.05 -28.33
N ALA A 144 -4.97 9.22 -28.48
CA ALA A 144 -3.99 8.91 -27.45
C ALA A 144 -2.60 8.74 -28.07
N SER A 145 -1.58 9.08 -27.30
CA SER A 145 -0.18 8.90 -27.68
C SER A 145 0.57 8.16 -26.59
N HIS A 146 1.55 7.36 -27.00
CA HIS A 146 2.50 6.73 -26.12
C HIS A 146 3.89 7.22 -26.50
N GLU A 147 4.47 8.05 -25.62
CA GLU A 147 5.76 8.70 -25.82
C GLU A 147 6.56 8.75 -24.52
N THR A 148 7.86 9.03 -24.61
CA THR A 148 8.70 9.25 -23.43
C THR A 148 8.29 10.54 -22.72
N GLY A 149 7.89 10.42 -21.45
CA GLY A 149 7.48 11.54 -20.60
C GLY A 149 8.53 11.96 -19.55
N GLN A 150 8.17 12.94 -18.74
CA GLN A 150 8.92 13.36 -17.54
C GLN A 150 7.98 13.34 -16.33
N TYR A 151 8.44 12.77 -15.22
CA TYR A 151 7.72 12.86 -13.95
C TYR A 151 7.95 14.23 -13.30
N GLY A 152 6.87 14.94 -13.02
CA GLY A 152 6.91 16.12 -12.16
C GLY A 152 7.07 15.69 -10.71
N PHE A 153 7.94 16.35 -9.96
CA PHE A 153 8.19 16.02 -8.55
C PHE A 153 8.10 17.30 -7.71
N ALA A 154 7.04 17.43 -6.92
CA ALA A 154 6.88 18.57 -6.03
C ALA A 154 7.49 18.25 -4.65
N ALA A 155 8.24 19.19 -4.10
CA ALA A 155 8.85 19.05 -2.79
C ALA A 155 8.89 20.38 -2.04
N ALA A 156 8.76 20.32 -0.72
CA ALA A 156 8.91 21.45 0.19
C ALA A 156 9.68 21.02 1.45
N ALA A 157 10.24 21.99 2.19
CA ALA A 157 10.91 21.69 3.45
C ALA A 157 10.80 22.84 4.47
N ILE A 158 10.65 22.48 5.74
CA ILE A 158 10.94 23.33 6.88
C ILE A 158 12.35 22.96 7.35
N HIS A 159 13.32 23.84 7.10
CA HIS A 159 14.72 23.56 7.40
C HIS A 159 14.99 23.52 8.92
N GLY A 160 15.69 22.48 9.35
CA GLY A 160 16.13 22.30 10.73
C GLY A 160 17.25 23.26 11.15
N THR A 161 17.53 23.32 12.44
CA THR A 161 18.52 24.23 13.03
C THR A 161 19.88 23.60 13.33
N THR A 162 19.92 22.35 13.82
CA THR A 162 21.14 21.77 14.42
C THR A 162 21.57 20.44 13.80
N HIS A 163 20.64 19.55 13.42
CA HIS A 163 20.97 18.26 12.80
C HIS A 163 20.96 18.37 11.28
N LYS A 164 21.93 19.10 10.72
CA LYS A 164 22.07 19.23 9.27
C LYS A 164 22.32 17.86 8.65
N GLY A 165 21.52 17.52 7.63
CA GLY A 165 21.61 16.22 6.98
C GLY A 165 20.61 15.20 7.49
N GLU A 166 19.83 15.49 8.54
CA GLU A 166 18.76 14.60 8.99
C GLU A 166 17.38 15.19 8.70
N ASP A 167 16.53 14.39 8.05
CA ASP A 167 15.20 14.79 7.61
C ASP A 167 14.12 13.81 8.11
N ILE A 168 12.97 14.36 8.52
CA ILE A 168 11.70 13.64 8.70
C ILE A 168 10.86 13.89 7.47
N HIS A 169 10.43 12.83 6.78
CA HIS A 169 9.68 12.94 5.54
C HIS A 169 8.18 12.80 5.78
N PHE A 170 7.41 13.56 5.01
CA PHE A 170 6.03 13.29 4.67
C PHE A 170 5.96 12.93 3.19
N THR A 171 5.23 11.87 2.85
CA THR A 171 4.98 11.47 1.46
C THR A 171 3.50 11.28 1.22
N CYS A 172 3.05 11.67 0.04
CA CYS A 172 1.76 11.31 -0.56
C CYS A 172 1.89 11.53 -2.05
N HIS A 173 1.68 10.50 -2.87
CA HIS A 173 1.63 10.67 -4.33
C HIS A 173 0.63 11.75 -4.74
N LEU A 174 0.83 12.35 -5.93
CA LEU A 174 0.02 13.48 -6.45
C LEU A 174 -0.65 13.16 -7.81
N ASP A 175 -0.31 12.03 -8.41
CA ASP A 175 -0.97 11.49 -9.59
C ASP A 175 -2.11 10.56 -9.16
N HIS A 176 -3.21 10.52 -9.92
CA HIS A 176 -4.23 9.46 -9.90
C HIS A 176 -5.37 9.79 -10.87
N PRO A 177 -6.19 8.80 -11.31
CA PRO A 177 -7.28 9.06 -12.23
C PRO A 177 -8.34 9.95 -11.56
N ARG A 178 -8.68 11.07 -12.23
CA ARG A 178 -9.72 11.99 -11.73
C ARG A 178 -11.06 11.27 -11.56
N PRO A 179 -11.82 11.57 -10.48
CA PRO A 179 -11.69 12.78 -9.66
C PRO A 179 -10.66 12.71 -8.51
N GLY A 180 -10.33 11.51 -7.98
CA GLY A 180 -9.20 11.27 -7.07
C GLY A 180 -9.22 12.06 -5.75
N ALA A 181 -10.40 12.17 -5.13
CA ALA A 181 -10.58 13.03 -3.96
C ALA A 181 -10.03 12.41 -2.66
N ASN A 182 -10.31 11.13 -2.40
CA ASN A 182 -9.70 10.42 -1.29
C ASN A 182 -8.34 9.88 -1.72
N ASP A 183 -8.34 9.13 -2.83
CA ASP A 183 -7.16 8.57 -3.45
C ASP A 183 -6.74 9.47 -4.63
N ASN A 184 -5.90 10.48 -4.40
CA ASN A 184 -5.00 10.70 -3.25
C ASN A 184 -5.08 12.10 -2.67
N ALA A 185 -5.95 12.96 -3.22
CA ALA A 185 -5.92 14.39 -2.92
C ALA A 185 -6.07 14.66 -1.41
N SER A 186 -6.76 13.80 -0.68
CA SER A 186 -6.91 13.86 0.79
C SER A 186 -5.56 13.82 1.53
N GLY A 187 -4.64 12.93 1.14
CA GLY A 187 -3.29 12.83 1.69
C GLY A 187 -2.45 14.04 1.30
N CYS A 188 -2.50 14.41 0.02
CA CYS A 188 -1.79 15.56 -0.54
C CYS A 188 -2.10 16.85 0.23
N VAL A 189 -3.38 17.16 0.44
CA VAL A 189 -3.80 18.37 1.15
C VAL A 189 -3.50 18.28 2.65
N SER A 190 -3.54 17.08 3.24
CA SER A 190 -3.22 16.88 4.65
C SER A 190 -1.75 17.16 4.94
N ILE A 191 -0.82 16.60 4.16
CA ILE A 191 0.61 16.87 4.37
C ILE A 191 0.98 18.34 4.05
N LEU A 192 0.28 18.96 3.09
CA LEU A 192 0.41 20.39 2.84
C LEU A 192 -0.07 21.23 4.03
N GLU A 193 -1.20 20.86 4.65
CA GLU A 193 -1.73 21.57 5.81
C GLU A 193 -0.87 21.38 7.06
N VAL A 194 -0.21 20.23 7.22
CA VAL A 194 0.86 20.05 8.22
C VAL A 194 1.98 21.06 7.99
N ALA A 195 2.49 21.19 6.76
CA ALA A 195 3.54 22.14 6.42
C ALA A 195 3.11 23.59 6.73
N ARG A 196 1.89 23.97 6.35
CA ARG A 196 1.32 25.29 6.61
C ARG A 196 1.17 25.57 8.10
N THR A 197 0.62 24.61 8.85
CA THR A 197 0.39 24.72 10.29
C THR A 197 1.70 24.88 11.06
N LEU A 198 2.66 23.98 10.86
CA LEU A 198 3.96 24.06 11.53
C LEU A 198 4.69 25.36 11.19
N SER A 199 4.68 25.77 9.92
CA SER A 199 5.28 27.04 9.47
C SER A 199 4.64 28.25 10.16
N ALA A 200 3.30 28.28 10.27
CA ALA A 200 2.57 29.33 10.95
C ALA A 200 2.90 29.37 12.46
N LEU A 201 2.93 28.23 13.14
CA LEU A 201 3.26 28.14 14.57
C LEU A 201 4.70 28.60 14.85
N ILE A 202 5.64 28.24 13.98
CA ILE A 202 7.04 28.68 14.07
C ILE A 202 7.16 30.19 13.84
N LYS A 203 6.53 30.72 12.78
CA LYS A 203 6.58 32.15 12.47
C LYS A 203 5.98 33.03 13.56
N ASN A 204 4.98 32.53 14.29
CA ASN A 204 4.34 33.22 15.40
C ASN A 204 5.02 32.95 16.75
N ASN A 205 6.17 32.26 16.80
CA ASN A 205 6.91 31.91 18.02
C ASN A 205 6.10 31.08 19.03
N ILE A 206 5.12 30.31 18.56
CA ILE A 206 4.37 29.35 19.39
C ILE A 206 5.16 28.05 19.53
N LEU A 207 5.81 27.61 18.44
CA LEU A 207 6.75 26.50 18.44
C LEU A 207 8.14 26.97 18.03
N PRO A 208 9.22 26.41 18.59
CA PRO A 208 10.55 26.59 18.05
C PRO A 208 10.69 25.95 16.66
N ARG A 209 11.62 26.47 15.86
CA ARG A 209 12.03 25.81 14.61
C ARG A 209 12.61 24.43 14.93
N PRO A 210 12.28 23.37 14.17
CA PRO A 210 12.74 22.02 14.49
C PRO A 210 14.26 21.87 14.42
N LYS A 211 14.82 20.90 15.15
CA LYS A 211 16.25 20.59 15.14
C LYS A 211 16.69 19.87 13.86
N ARG A 212 15.91 18.88 13.41
CA ARG A 212 15.99 18.20 12.08
C ARG A 212 15.10 18.89 11.07
N SER A 213 15.34 18.72 9.76
CA SER A 213 14.41 19.26 8.76
C SER A 213 13.16 18.40 8.68
N ILE A 214 12.04 19.01 8.30
CA ILE A 214 10.81 18.28 7.94
C ILE A 214 10.58 18.53 6.45
N ARG A 215 10.57 17.46 5.65
CA ARG A 215 10.45 17.50 4.18
C ARG A 215 9.11 16.91 3.75
N PHE A 216 8.50 17.51 2.75
CA PHE A 216 7.22 17.10 2.19
C PHE A 216 7.44 16.76 0.72
N LEU A 217 7.04 15.56 0.32
CA LEU A 217 7.27 14.99 -0.99
C LEU A 217 5.93 14.58 -1.61
N TRP A 218 5.75 14.93 -2.88
CA TRP A 218 4.61 14.56 -3.70
C TRP A 218 5.07 13.84 -4.97
N PRO A 219 5.41 12.54 -4.86
CA PRO A 219 5.85 11.72 -5.98
C PRO A 219 4.70 11.36 -6.93
N ALA A 220 5.04 10.66 -8.02
CA ALA A 220 4.08 9.80 -8.70
C ALA A 220 4.10 8.40 -8.06
N GLU A 221 2.94 7.78 -7.86
CA GLU A 221 2.82 6.45 -7.27
C GLU A 221 3.12 5.35 -8.29
N ILE A 222 3.98 4.37 -8.06
CA ILE A 222 5.00 4.18 -7.01
C ILE A 222 6.37 4.68 -7.52
N GLU A 223 6.48 4.91 -8.84
CA GLU A 223 7.75 5.10 -9.55
C GLU A 223 8.48 6.35 -9.08
N GLY A 224 7.75 7.42 -8.74
CA GLY A 224 8.34 8.66 -8.25
C GLY A 224 9.11 8.46 -6.95
N SER A 225 8.61 7.61 -6.05
CA SER A 225 9.31 7.24 -4.81
C SER A 225 10.54 6.38 -5.07
N ILE A 226 10.45 5.42 -6.00
CA ILE A 226 11.60 4.60 -6.43
C ILE A 226 12.68 5.49 -7.05
N ILE A 227 12.31 6.36 -7.99
CA ILE A 227 13.23 7.31 -8.64
C ILE A 227 13.86 8.23 -7.59
N TYR A 228 13.08 8.75 -6.66
CA TYR A 228 13.58 9.62 -5.59
C TYR A 228 14.65 8.92 -4.76
N LEU A 229 14.39 7.70 -4.28
CA LEU A 229 15.30 6.99 -3.38
C LEU A 229 16.54 6.41 -4.09
N THR A 230 16.40 5.88 -5.31
CA THR A 230 17.54 5.38 -6.12
C THR A 230 18.50 6.51 -6.55
N GLN A 231 17.98 7.73 -6.75
CA GLN A 231 18.80 8.90 -7.09
C GLN A 231 19.23 9.72 -5.87
N HIS A 232 18.81 9.33 -4.66
CA HIS A 232 19.12 10.10 -3.46
C HIS A 232 20.58 9.93 -3.06
N GLU A 233 21.35 11.01 -3.05
CA GLU A 233 22.79 10.99 -2.73
C GLU A 233 23.14 10.29 -1.40
N ASP A 234 22.25 10.38 -0.40
CA ASP A 234 22.40 9.69 0.88
C ASP A 234 21.03 9.43 1.50
N ALA A 235 20.49 8.23 1.29
CA ALA A 235 19.24 7.80 1.91
C ALA A 235 19.35 7.71 3.45
N GLY A 236 20.56 7.60 4.03
CA GLY A 236 20.79 7.59 5.49
C GLY A 236 20.34 8.88 6.19
N ARG A 237 20.17 9.96 5.42
CA ARG A 237 19.61 11.25 5.87
C ARG A 237 18.16 11.16 6.30
N ILE A 238 17.41 10.21 5.77
CA ILE A 238 15.99 10.03 6.05
C ILE A 238 15.86 9.25 7.35
N LYS A 239 15.39 9.91 8.41
CA LYS A 239 15.24 9.28 9.74
C LYS A 239 13.89 8.61 9.90
N ALA A 240 12.86 9.15 9.26
CA ALA A 240 11.52 8.59 9.27
C ALA A 240 10.73 9.02 8.03
N ASN A 241 9.79 8.18 7.60
CA ASN A 241 8.76 8.54 6.61
C ASN A 241 7.35 8.44 7.20
N ILE A 242 6.60 9.55 7.21
CA ILE A 242 5.19 9.58 7.61
C ILE A 242 4.38 9.71 6.33
N HIS A 243 3.93 8.57 5.82
CA HIS A 243 3.12 8.49 4.62
C HIS A 243 1.64 8.71 4.97
N MET A 244 0.96 9.52 4.17
CA MET A 244 -0.47 9.75 4.26
C MET A 244 -1.07 9.58 2.87
N ASP A 245 -1.86 8.55 2.69
CA ASP A 245 -2.70 8.39 1.50
C ASP A 245 -4.10 8.00 1.94
N MET A 246 -5.12 8.47 1.21
CA MET A 246 -6.52 8.21 1.52
C MET A 246 -6.86 8.53 2.98
N VAL A 247 -6.68 9.76 3.46
CA VAL A 247 -6.87 10.10 4.89
C VAL A 247 -8.16 10.88 5.17
N GLY A 248 -9.04 10.99 4.19
CA GLY A 248 -10.18 11.91 4.21
C GLY A 248 -11.56 11.25 4.16
N GLY A 249 -11.68 9.94 4.00
CA GLY A 249 -12.93 9.27 3.71
C GLY A 249 -14.00 9.46 4.81
N GLY A 250 -15.12 10.09 4.46
CA GLY A 250 -16.28 10.19 5.35
C GLY A 250 -17.09 8.89 5.43
N PRO A 251 -18.14 8.79 6.27
CA PRO A 251 -18.89 7.53 6.50
C PRO A 251 -19.48 6.86 5.24
N VAL A 252 -19.63 7.62 4.15
CA VAL A 252 -20.13 7.13 2.87
C VAL A 252 -19.10 6.25 2.12
N THR A 253 -17.80 6.38 2.40
CA THR A 253 -16.73 5.56 1.79
C THR A 253 -16.67 4.14 2.35
N LYS A 254 -17.24 3.94 3.55
CA LYS A 254 -17.17 2.69 4.35
C LYS A 254 -15.79 2.39 4.94
N SER A 255 -14.89 3.36 4.86
CA SER A 255 -13.53 3.19 5.35
C SER A 255 -13.42 3.26 6.86
N VAL A 256 -12.40 2.56 7.36
CA VAL A 256 -11.90 2.67 8.72
C VAL A 256 -10.53 3.31 8.63
N PHE A 257 -10.29 4.31 9.49
CA PHE A 257 -8.99 4.97 9.54
C PHE A 257 -7.98 4.05 10.24
N ARG A 258 -6.77 3.97 9.71
CA ARG A 258 -5.71 3.04 10.12
C ARG A 258 -4.40 3.78 10.32
N ILE A 259 -3.61 3.28 11.26
CA ILE A 259 -2.26 3.75 11.56
C ILE A 259 -1.35 2.52 11.53
N SER A 260 -0.71 2.31 10.39
CA SER A 260 0.17 1.17 10.15
C SER A 260 1.60 1.54 10.54
N GLY A 261 2.21 0.72 11.40
CA GLY A 261 3.55 0.94 11.96
C GLY A 261 4.71 0.46 11.09
N GLY A 262 4.41 -0.24 9.98
CA GLY A 262 5.40 -0.83 9.11
C GLY A 262 5.78 -2.27 9.49
N PRO A 263 6.68 -2.90 8.69
CA PRO A 263 7.02 -4.30 8.83
C PRO A 263 8.00 -4.60 9.99
N MET A 264 8.04 -5.86 10.44
CA MET A 264 9.02 -6.35 11.40
C MET A 264 10.45 -6.41 10.86
N SER A 265 10.64 -6.34 9.54
CA SER A 265 11.95 -6.11 8.92
C SER A 265 12.55 -4.74 9.24
N VAL A 266 11.72 -3.74 9.59
CA VAL A 266 12.16 -2.37 9.96
C VAL A 266 11.57 -1.95 11.32
N PRO A 267 11.89 -2.66 12.42
CA PRO A 267 11.27 -2.42 13.71
C PRO A 267 11.72 -1.07 14.31
N SER A 268 10.77 -0.27 14.76
CA SER A 268 11.06 1.07 15.28
C SER A 268 10.11 1.50 16.39
N PHE A 269 10.57 2.35 17.31
CA PHE A 269 9.73 3.03 18.30
C PHE A 269 8.76 4.03 17.65
N ILE A 270 9.00 4.43 16.39
CA ILE A 270 8.14 5.34 15.64
C ILE A 270 6.73 4.79 15.50
N SER A 271 6.58 3.46 15.30
CA SER A 271 5.27 2.82 15.28
C SER A 271 4.53 3.02 16.59
N ASP A 272 5.23 2.81 17.71
CA ASP A 272 4.66 2.94 19.05
C ASP A 272 4.23 4.38 19.33
N LEU A 273 5.06 5.36 18.97
CA LEU A 273 4.69 6.78 19.07
C LEU A 273 3.43 7.09 18.24
N GLY A 274 3.37 6.62 16.99
CA GLY A 274 2.23 6.81 16.11
C GLY A 274 0.94 6.23 16.67
N HIS A 275 1.01 5.01 17.19
CA HIS A 275 -0.12 4.32 17.83
C HIS A 275 -0.60 5.05 19.09
N GLU A 276 0.31 5.56 19.92
CA GLU A 276 -0.07 6.33 21.11
C GLU A 276 -0.77 7.65 20.78
N VAL A 277 -0.27 8.38 19.78
CA VAL A 277 -0.94 9.58 19.28
C VAL A 277 -2.32 9.20 18.73
N GLY A 278 -2.45 8.07 18.04
CA GLY A 278 -3.72 7.51 17.60
C GLY A 278 -4.68 7.20 18.74
N HIS A 279 -4.21 6.53 19.80
CA HIS A 279 -5.01 6.20 20.98
C HIS A 279 -5.50 7.46 21.69
N PHE A 280 -4.64 8.47 21.81
CA PHE A 280 -5.02 9.78 22.34
C PHE A 280 -6.14 10.43 21.50
N VAL A 281 -6.00 10.46 20.17
CA VAL A 281 -7.04 11.03 19.28
C VAL A 281 -8.34 10.23 19.38
N ASN A 282 -8.28 8.90 19.45
CA ASN A 282 -9.45 8.05 19.65
C ASN A 282 -10.17 8.39 20.96
N ASP A 283 -9.45 8.46 22.08
CA ASP A 283 -10.01 8.80 23.40
C ASP A 283 -10.68 10.17 23.40
N GLN A 284 -9.98 11.21 22.94
CA GLN A 284 -10.52 12.57 22.92
C GLN A 284 -11.75 12.71 22.02
N THR A 285 -11.74 12.07 20.85
CA THR A 285 -12.83 12.18 19.88
C THR A 285 -14.04 11.32 20.24
N GLU A 286 -13.84 10.19 20.91
CA GLU A 286 -14.92 9.37 21.49
C GLU A 286 -15.61 10.11 22.62
N GLN A 287 -14.86 10.63 23.59
CA GLN A 287 -15.45 11.37 24.70
C GLN A 287 -16.22 12.60 24.19
N PHE A 288 -15.67 13.35 23.23
CA PHE A 288 -16.35 14.47 22.59
C PHE A 288 -17.66 14.04 21.91
N ALA A 289 -17.63 12.97 21.10
CA ALA A 289 -18.81 12.45 20.43
C ALA A 289 -19.87 11.96 21.43
N SER A 290 -19.44 11.47 22.59
CA SER A 290 -20.27 11.06 23.72
C SER A 290 -20.80 12.23 24.57
N GLY A 291 -20.51 13.49 24.19
CA GLY A 291 -21.04 14.69 24.84
C GLY A 291 -20.24 15.17 26.06
N ILE A 292 -19.03 14.63 26.26
CA ILE A 292 -18.11 15.06 27.31
C ILE A 292 -17.33 16.29 26.82
N THR A 293 -17.14 17.27 27.70
CA THR A 293 -16.22 18.38 27.45
C THR A 293 -14.79 17.88 27.50
N VAL A 294 -14.08 17.96 26.38
CA VAL A 294 -12.67 17.58 26.26
C VAL A 294 -11.81 18.80 25.93
N ASP A 295 -10.53 18.74 26.26
CA ASP A 295 -9.57 19.79 25.92
C ASP A 295 -9.29 19.83 24.40
N PHE A 296 -9.34 18.66 23.75
CA PHE A 296 -9.02 18.51 22.32
C PHE A 296 -10.17 17.83 21.56
N PRO A 297 -11.24 18.54 21.20
CA PRO A 297 -12.36 17.95 20.46
C PRO A 297 -11.99 17.51 19.04
N LEU A 298 -10.94 18.12 18.46
CA LEU A 298 -10.35 17.76 17.16
C LEU A 298 -11.36 17.64 16.00
N ASN A 299 -12.46 18.40 16.03
CA ASN A 299 -13.40 18.52 14.91
C ASN A 299 -13.09 19.75 14.05
N ALA A 300 -13.38 19.68 12.76
CA ALA A 300 -13.44 20.83 11.87
C ALA A 300 -14.82 21.50 11.98
N PRO A 301 -14.94 22.82 11.71
CA PRO A 301 -16.24 23.50 11.75
C PRO A 301 -17.29 22.92 10.80
N GLU A 302 -16.86 22.48 9.61
CA GLU A 302 -17.71 21.94 8.54
C GLU A 302 -17.65 20.41 8.44
N GLY A 303 -16.93 19.75 9.34
CA GLY A 303 -16.75 18.29 9.32
C GLY A 303 -17.68 17.55 10.28
N GLY A 304 -17.55 16.23 10.24
CA GLY A 304 -18.23 15.30 11.13
C GLY A 304 -17.85 15.49 12.61
N LYS A 305 -18.63 14.86 13.48
CA LYS A 305 -18.39 14.79 14.94
C LYS A 305 -18.19 13.37 15.44
N GLU A 306 -18.25 12.40 14.54
CA GLU A 306 -18.03 10.99 14.79
C GLU A 306 -16.66 10.78 15.43
N PRO A 307 -16.53 9.79 16.33
CA PRO A 307 -15.22 9.41 16.86
C PRO A 307 -14.33 8.87 15.73
N LEU A 308 -13.01 9.06 15.83
CA LEU A 308 -12.10 8.57 14.79
C LEU A 308 -12.06 7.03 14.77
N LEU A 309 -11.97 6.41 15.96
CA LEU A 309 -11.87 4.97 16.14
C LEU A 309 -10.85 4.30 15.23
N ALA A 310 -9.67 4.93 15.11
CA ALA A 310 -8.57 4.43 14.31
C ALA A 310 -8.13 3.03 14.77
N ILE A 311 -7.78 2.17 13.81
CA ILE A 311 -7.14 0.88 14.07
C ILE A 311 -5.62 1.05 14.04
N MET A 312 -4.95 0.52 15.05
CA MET A 312 -3.50 0.46 15.15
C MET A 312 -3.06 -0.89 14.60
N GLU A 313 -2.24 -0.87 13.56
CA GLU A 313 -1.78 -2.08 12.88
C GLU A 313 -0.30 -1.96 12.51
N ASN A 314 0.28 -3.03 11.95
CA ASN A 314 1.70 -3.09 11.59
C ASN A 314 1.89 -3.07 10.08
N LEU A 315 2.16 -4.22 9.47
CA LEU A 315 2.35 -4.34 8.03
C LEU A 315 1.03 -4.15 7.29
N ASP A 316 0.99 -3.09 6.49
CA ASP A 316 0.04 -2.88 5.41
C ASP A 316 0.83 -2.46 4.16
N MET A 317 0.25 -2.65 2.97
CA MET A 317 0.94 -2.48 1.69
C MET A 317 0.04 -1.81 0.67
N GLY A 318 0.64 -1.24 -0.37
CA GLY A 318 -0.06 -0.77 -1.55
C GLY A 318 0.13 0.71 -1.87
N SER A 319 1.07 1.40 -1.24
CA SER A 319 1.41 2.79 -1.57
C SER A 319 2.89 3.10 -1.35
N ASP A 320 3.28 4.37 -1.46
CA ASP A 320 4.68 4.83 -1.50
C ASP A 320 5.52 4.37 -0.29
N HIS A 321 4.90 4.18 0.88
CA HIS A 321 5.60 3.73 2.09
C HIS A 321 6.29 2.38 1.92
N ASP A 322 5.77 1.52 1.04
CA ASP A 322 6.40 0.24 0.71
C ASP A 322 7.82 0.46 0.20
N VAL A 323 8.05 1.47 -0.64
CA VAL A 323 9.38 1.78 -1.16
C VAL A 323 10.32 2.21 -0.04
N PHE A 324 9.82 2.99 0.93
CA PHE A 324 10.65 3.46 2.05
C PHE A 324 11.01 2.33 3.02
N PHE A 325 10.07 1.42 3.29
CA PHE A 325 10.30 0.27 4.17
C PHE A 325 11.12 -0.84 3.53
N GLU A 326 11.21 -0.89 2.20
CA GLU A 326 11.89 -1.94 1.46
C GLU A 326 13.35 -2.12 1.93
N GLY A 327 13.80 -3.38 1.94
CA GLY A 327 15.07 -3.82 2.52
C GLY A 327 16.34 -3.15 2.00
N THR A 328 16.29 -2.44 0.87
CA THR A 328 17.39 -1.61 0.37
C THR A 328 17.59 -0.36 1.23
N TRP A 329 16.49 0.29 1.64
CA TRP A 329 16.54 1.60 2.31
C TRP A 329 16.17 1.55 3.79
N GLN A 330 15.21 0.70 4.17
CA GLN A 330 14.83 0.42 5.56
C GLN A 330 14.52 1.69 6.37
N LYS A 331 13.70 2.59 5.84
CA LYS A 331 13.35 3.86 6.48
C LYS A 331 12.09 3.69 7.33
N PRO A 332 12.19 3.63 8.68
CA PRO A 332 11.03 3.40 9.53
C PRO A 332 10.03 4.55 9.44
N GLY A 333 8.79 4.34 9.86
CA GLY A 333 7.76 5.30 9.56
C GLY A 333 6.36 4.91 10.00
N LEU A 334 5.40 5.64 9.46
CA LEU A 334 3.97 5.41 9.63
C LEU A 334 3.29 5.46 8.27
N TYR A 335 2.22 4.70 8.13
CA TYR A 335 1.25 4.87 7.07
C TYR A 335 -0.12 5.18 7.68
N LEU A 336 -0.66 6.35 7.38
CA LEU A 336 -1.99 6.77 7.79
C LEU A 336 -2.92 6.67 6.60
N HIS A 337 -4.02 5.93 6.73
CA HIS A 337 -4.91 5.70 5.60
C HIS A 337 -6.33 5.24 5.97
N ASP A 338 -7.23 5.30 4.99
CA ASP A 338 -8.60 4.81 5.03
C ASP A 338 -8.72 3.53 4.22
N TRP A 339 -9.03 2.41 4.89
CA TRP A 339 -9.29 1.16 4.20
C TRP A 339 -10.31 0.27 4.93
N PRO A 340 -11.21 -0.43 4.20
CA PRO A 340 -11.45 -0.39 2.75
C PRO A 340 -12.25 0.84 2.28
N ASP A 341 -12.09 1.26 1.03
CA ASP A 341 -12.91 2.34 0.43
C ASP A 341 -13.71 1.80 -0.77
N ARG A 342 -15.03 2.06 -0.82
CA ARG A 342 -15.87 1.56 -1.93
C ARG A 342 -15.79 2.39 -3.22
N TYR A 343 -15.29 3.62 -3.14
CA TYR A 343 -15.21 4.60 -4.22
C TYR A 343 -13.82 4.82 -4.79
N ILE A 344 -12.77 4.30 -4.15
CA ILE A 344 -11.41 4.30 -4.68
C ILE A 344 -11.38 3.90 -6.15
N HIS A 345 -10.62 4.65 -6.96
CA HIS A 345 -10.46 4.41 -8.40
C HIS A 345 -11.79 4.35 -9.17
N THR A 346 -12.78 5.16 -8.76
CA THR A 346 -14.07 5.27 -9.45
C THR A 346 -14.43 6.71 -9.76
N ASN A 347 -15.37 6.90 -10.68
CA ASN A 347 -15.94 8.21 -10.98
C ASN A 347 -16.71 8.84 -9.81
N TYR A 348 -16.87 8.12 -8.70
CA TYR A 348 -17.47 8.59 -7.45
C TYR A 348 -16.45 8.89 -6.36
N ASP A 349 -15.14 8.80 -6.60
CA ASP A 349 -14.16 9.34 -5.66
C ASP A 349 -14.14 10.87 -5.68
N LEU A 350 -15.14 11.45 -5.01
CA LEU A 350 -15.49 12.87 -5.08
C LEU A 350 -15.20 13.57 -3.76
N ALA A 351 -14.87 14.87 -3.84
CA ALA A 351 -14.65 15.71 -2.65
C ALA A 351 -15.85 15.71 -1.68
N ALA A 352 -17.07 15.47 -2.18
CA ALA A 352 -18.27 15.34 -1.37
C ALA A 352 -18.27 14.12 -0.43
N ASN A 353 -17.40 13.14 -0.66
CA ASN A 353 -17.23 11.99 0.21
C ASN A 353 -16.18 12.22 1.30
N ILE A 354 -15.48 13.35 1.27
CA ILE A 354 -14.38 13.67 2.20
C ILE A 354 -14.93 14.39 3.43
N ASP A 355 -14.46 13.98 4.62
CA ASP A 355 -14.74 14.63 5.89
C ASP A 355 -13.56 15.53 6.32
N PRO A 356 -13.74 16.86 6.35
CA PRO A 356 -12.72 17.79 6.86
C PRO A 356 -12.27 17.51 8.29
N THR A 357 -13.14 16.95 9.14
CA THR A 357 -12.76 16.55 10.50
C THR A 357 -11.74 15.43 10.48
N LYS A 358 -11.91 14.42 9.62
CA LYS A 358 -10.95 13.32 9.48
C LYS A 358 -9.60 13.81 8.94
N LEU A 359 -9.60 14.67 7.91
CA LEU A 359 -8.37 15.31 7.39
C LEU A 359 -7.60 16.04 8.50
N LYS A 360 -8.30 16.85 9.32
CA LYS A 360 -7.70 17.57 10.45
C LYS A 360 -7.03 16.62 11.45
N ARG A 361 -7.67 15.48 11.73
CA ARG A 361 -7.16 14.47 12.68
C ARG A 361 -5.94 13.75 12.11
N ALA A 362 -5.96 13.37 10.83
CA ALA A 362 -4.80 12.80 10.16
C ALA A 362 -3.60 13.76 10.16
N ALA A 363 -3.84 15.03 9.77
CA ALA A 363 -2.82 16.07 9.82
C ALA A 363 -2.29 16.31 11.25
N PHE A 364 -3.15 16.28 12.27
CA PHE A 364 -2.73 16.38 13.67
C PHE A 364 -1.80 15.21 14.08
N ILE A 365 -2.19 13.97 13.78
CA ILE A 365 -1.40 12.77 14.09
C ILE A 365 -0.01 12.88 13.44
N GLY A 366 0.04 13.20 12.15
CA GLY A 366 1.31 13.36 11.45
C GLY A 366 2.15 14.51 11.99
N ALA A 367 1.55 15.69 12.21
CA ALA A 367 2.26 16.87 12.69
C ALA A 367 2.91 16.64 14.06
N VAL A 368 2.20 15.99 14.99
CA VAL A 368 2.73 15.66 16.32
C VAL A 368 3.91 14.69 16.20
N ASN A 369 3.74 13.61 15.44
CA ASN A 369 4.82 12.64 15.21
C ASN A 369 6.05 13.29 14.58
N ALA A 370 5.88 14.04 13.49
CA ALA A 370 7.00 14.68 12.81
C ALA A 370 7.72 15.70 13.67
N TRP A 371 6.97 16.55 14.39
CA TRP A 371 7.57 17.58 15.23
C TRP A 371 8.29 16.96 16.43
N PHE A 372 7.75 15.91 17.05
CA PHE A 372 8.44 15.18 18.12
C PHE A 372 9.74 14.55 17.61
N LEU A 373 9.68 13.74 16.55
CA LEU A 373 10.87 13.09 15.97
C LEU A 373 11.94 14.09 15.52
N ALA A 374 11.51 15.23 14.97
CA ALA A 374 12.44 16.26 14.53
C ALA A 374 13.15 17.01 15.68
N ASN A 375 12.67 16.88 16.92
CA ASN A 375 13.17 17.62 18.09
C ASN A 375 13.65 16.75 19.25
N MET A 376 13.30 15.46 19.23
CA MET A 376 13.60 14.48 20.27
C MET A 376 15.05 14.62 20.74
N SER A 377 15.22 14.53 22.05
CA SER A 377 16.48 14.64 22.75
C SER A 377 16.54 13.68 23.93
N ASP A 378 17.68 13.65 24.60
CA ASP A 378 17.97 12.78 25.74
C ASP A 378 16.93 12.96 26.88
N GLU A 379 16.35 14.16 27.03
CA GLU A 379 15.31 14.44 28.02
C GLU A 379 14.00 13.66 27.77
N ASP A 380 13.75 13.27 26.53
CA ASP A 380 12.53 12.56 26.12
C ASP A 380 12.66 11.03 26.29
N VAL A 381 13.90 10.52 26.38
CA VAL A 381 14.21 9.09 26.37
C VAL A 381 13.49 8.32 27.49
N PRO A 382 13.45 8.77 28.75
CA PRO A 382 12.76 8.04 29.82
C PRO A 382 11.25 7.85 29.54
N ALA A 383 10.60 8.84 28.93
CA ALA A 383 9.19 8.76 28.58
C ALA A 383 8.95 7.78 27.42
N VAL A 384 9.81 7.81 26.40
CA VAL A 384 9.76 6.88 25.25
C VAL A 384 10.00 5.44 25.71
N LEU A 385 10.99 5.19 26.56
CA LEU A 385 11.24 3.85 27.09
C LEU A 385 10.09 3.34 27.96
N LYS A 386 9.45 4.20 28.76
CA LYS A 386 8.26 3.84 29.53
C LYS A 386 7.09 3.46 28.62
N MET A 387 6.88 4.21 27.53
CA MET A 387 5.90 3.88 26.49
C MET A 387 6.21 2.51 25.88
N LEU A 388 7.45 2.28 25.44
CA LEU A 388 7.87 1.01 24.86
C LEU A 388 7.64 -0.18 25.80
N LYS A 389 7.94 -0.05 27.10
CA LYS A 389 7.70 -1.10 28.10
C LYS A 389 6.21 -1.46 28.23
N ARG A 390 5.34 -0.45 28.30
CA ARG A 390 3.88 -0.67 28.36
C ARG A 390 3.40 -1.38 27.10
N ASN A 391 3.88 -0.94 25.94
CA ASN A 391 3.41 -1.44 24.66
C ASN A 391 3.95 -2.86 24.37
N ALA A 392 5.19 -3.15 24.78
CA ALA A 392 5.73 -4.51 24.78
C ALA A 392 4.89 -5.47 25.64
N LEU A 393 4.45 -5.03 26.83
CA LEU A 393 3.55 -5.83 27.68
C LEU A 393 2.22 -6.13 26.99
N ALA A 394 1.60 -5.14 26.35
CA ALA A 394 0.36 -5.32 25.60
C ALA A 394 0.54 -6.32 24.45
N ARG A 395 1.59 -6.15 23.63
CA ARG A 395 1.88 -7.05 22.51
C ARG A 395 2.31 -8.44 22.93
N SER A 396 2.91 -8.60 24.12
CA SER A 396 3.15 -9.93 24.69
C SER A 396 1.85 -10.65 25.06
N GLY A 397 0.78 -9.92 25.40
CA GLY A 397 -0.57 -10.48 25.49
C GLY A 397 -1.08 -11.01 24.14
N GLU A 398 -0.94 -10.21 23.08
CA GLU A 398 -1.31 -10.62 21.71
C GLU A 398 -0.47 -11.81 21.21
N LEU A 399 0.82 -11.87 21.57
CA LEU A 399 1.69 -13.01 21.27
C LEU A 399 1.12 -14.33 21.82
N LEU A 400 0.59 -14.31 23.06
CA LEU A 400 0.00 -15.50 23.67
C LEU A 400 -1.19 -16.02 22.86
N GLU A 401 -2.03 -15.13 22.34
CA GLU A 401 -3.15 -15.49 21.47
C GLU A 401 -2.67 -16.01 20.12
N ARG A 402 -1.73 -15.29 19.47
CA ARG A 402 -1.19 -15.68 18.15
C ARG A 402 -0.58 -17.08 18.18
N ARG A 403 0.27 -17.36 19.17
CA ARG A 403 1.01 -18.63 19.25
C ARG A 403 0.12 -19.82 19.60
N ALA A 404 -1.06 -19.61 20.19
CA ALA A 404 -1.98 -20.70 20.56
C ALA A 404 -2.44 -21.54 19.36
N SER A 405 -2.40 -20.96 18.15
CA SER A 405 -2.72 -21.64 16.89
C SER A 405 -1.55 -22.40 16.25
N LEU A 406 -0.33 -22.24 16.78
CA LEU A 406 0.89 -22.73 16.15
C LEU A 406 1.34 -24.08 16.74
N ASN A 407 2.11 -24.84 15.96
CA ASN A 407 2.82 -26.01 16.48
C ASN A 407 3.90 -25.57 17.49
N ALA A 408 4.32 -26.47 18.36
CA ALA A 408 5.14 -26.06 19.50
C ALA A 408 6.58 -25.63 19.13
N VAL A 409 7.11 -25.99 17.94
CA VAL A 409 8.37 -25.42 17.45
C VAL A 409 8.16 -23.97 17.02
N ASP A 410 7.10 -23.69 16.25
CA ASP A 410 6.75 -22.34 15.84
C ASP A 410 6.42 -21.44 17.04
N GLN A 411 5.80 -21.98 18.10
CA GLN A 411 5.57 -21.23 19.34
C GLN A 411 6.87 -20.73 19.99
N ILE A 412 7.93 -21.55 19.96
CA ILE A 412 9.24 -21.20 20.51
C ILE A 412 9.89 -20.11 19.65
N GLU A 413 9.97 -20.31 18.34
CA GLU A 413 10.65 -19.37 17.45
C GLU A 413 9.93 -18.02 17.35
N VAL A 414 8.60 -18.02 17.25
CA VAL A 414 7.79 -16.78 17.24
C VAL A 414 7.95 -16.01 18.55
N SER A 415 8.03 -16.70 19.70
CA SER A 415 8.27 -16.03 20.99
C SER A 415 9.66 -15.38 21.02
N LYS A 416 10.71 -16.09 20.58
CA LYS A 416 12.08 -15.52 20.50
C LYS A 416 12.14 -14.31 19.57
N ILE A 417 11.53 -14.42 18.39
CA ILE A 417 11.52 -13.35 17.37
C ILE A 417 10.78 -12.12 17.89
N HIS A 418 9.63 -12.31 18.55
CA HIS A 418 8.89 -11.21 19.19
C HIS A 418 9.80 -10.38 20.12
N PHE A 419 10.50 -11.02 21.06
CA PHE A 419 11.38 -10.29 21.98
C PHE A 419 12.66 -9.76 21.32
N ALA A 420 13.13 -10.37 20.23
CA ALA A 420 14.19 -9.77 19.40
C ALA A 420 13.72 -8.47 18.76
N VAL A 421 12.47 -8.41 18.28
CA VAL A 421 11.86 -7.19 17.73
C VAL A 421 11.65 -6.13 18.80
N GLU A 422 11.14 -6.49 19.98
CA GLU A 422 10.97 -5.53 21.08
C GLU A 422 12.30 -4.90 21.52
N ARG A 423 13.38 -5.70 21.57
CA ARG A 423 14.72 -5.16 21.85
C ARG A 423 15.21 -4.22 20.75
N ARG A 424 14.98 -4.56 19.47
CA ARG A 424 15.32 -3.65 18.35
C ARG A 424 14.55 -2.33 18.41
N LYS A 425 13.30 -2.33 18.87
CA LYS A 425 12.55 -1.09 19.11
C LYS A 425 13.21 -0.19 20.16
N VAL A 426 13.76 -0.74 21.24
CA VAL A 426 14.55 0.03 22.21
C VAL A 426 15.79 0.65 21.55
N HIS A 427 16.56 -0.13 20.79
CA HIS A 427 17.73 0.37 20.06
C HIS A 427 17.39 1.44 19.02
N SER A 428 16.21 1.38 18.42
CA SER A 428 15.79 2.35 17.40
C SER A 428 15.61 3.78 17.93
N VAL A 429 15.75 4.02 19.24
CA VAL A 429 15.79 5.35 19.87
C VAL A 429 17.13 6.06 19.64
N GLU A 430 18.23 5.32 19.59
CA GLU A 430 19.62 5.84 19.48
C GLU A 430 19.84 6.79 18.29
N PRO A 431 19.22 6.60 17.10
CA PRO A 431 19.36 7.53 15.99
C PRO A 431 18.74 8.91 16.23
N PHE A 432 17.93 9.09 17.28
CA PHE A 432 17.19 10.33 17.58
C PHE A 432 17.73 11.06 18.81
N ALA A 433 18.16 10.32 19.83
CA ALA A 433 18.67 10.82 21.10
C ALA A 433 19.72 9.87 21.71
N GLY A 434 20.53 10.37 22.64
CA GLY A 434 21.45 9.56 23.42
C GLY A 434 20.68 8.62 24.35
N LEU A 435 20.88 7.31 24.17
CA LEU A 435 20.35 6.28 25.05
C LEU A 435 21.44 5.90 26.06
N ASP A 436 21.27 6.28 27.32
CA ASP A 436 22.26 5.95 28.34
C ASP A 436 22.28 4.45 28.65
N GLU A 437 23.45 3.94 29.03
CA GLU A 437 23.70 2.51 29.26
C GLU A 437 22.76 1.92 30.32
N LYS A 438 22.44 2.69 31.36
CA LYS A 438 21.58 2.23 32.45
C LYS A 438 20.12 2.09 32.00
N ASP A 439 19.61 3.07 31.25
CA ASP A 439 18.25 3.05 30.71
C ASP A 439 18.10 1.96 29.64
N HIS A 440 19.14 1.73 28.84
CA HIS A 440 19.24 0.58 27.93
C HIS A 440 19.17 -0.75 28.69
N GLU A 441 20.07 -0.98 29.64
CA GLU A 441 20.13 -2.20 30.45
C GLU A 441 18.81 -2.46 31.18
N ASN A 442 18.21 -1.44 31.80
CA ASN A 442 16.93 -1.54 32.48
C ASN A 442 15.78 -1.91 31.53
N SER A 443 15.86 -1.51 30.27
CA SER A 443 14.84 -1.83 29.27
C SER A 443 15.02 -3.24 28.72
N VAL A 444 16.26 -3.66 28.47
CA VAL A 444 16.58 -5.02 28.05
C VAL A 444 16.28 -6.03 29.17
N ALA A 445 16.58 -5.72 30.43
CA ALA A 445 16.27 -6.56 31.58
C ALA A 445 14.76 -6.75 31.76
N PHE A 446 13.97 -5.68 31.65
CA PHE A 446 12.50 -5.77 31.67
C PHE A 446 11.97 -6.72 30.59
N LEU A 447 12.50 -6.61 29.36
CA LEU A 447 12.09 -7.49 28.26
C LEU A 447 12.51 -8.95 28.49
N ALA A 448 13.66 -9.20 29.13
CA ALA A 448 14.10 -10.55 29.48
C ALA A 448 13.21 -11.17 30.57
N GLU A 449 12.84 -10.41 31.61
CA GLU A 449 11.88 -10.88 32.63
C GLU A 449 10.50 -11.16 32.02
N LEU A 450 10.05 -10.30 31.10
CA LEU A 450 8.78 -10.50 30.39
C LEU A 450 8.83 -11.74 29.47
N GLU A 451 9.94 -11.95 28.76
CA GLU A 451 10.17 -13.15 27.95
C GLU A 451 10.13 -14.43 28.78
N GLU A 452 10.76 -14.44 29.95
CA GLU A 452 10.70 -15.56 30.88
C GLU A 452 9.27 -15.79 31.38
N LEU A 453 8.55 -14.72 31.74
CA LEU A 453 7.17 -14.79 32.25
C LEU A 453 6.22 -15.41 31.23
N VAL A 454 6.37 -15.08 29.94
CA VAL A 454 5.49 -15.57 28.87
C VAL A 454 6.10 -16.73 28.09
N ALA A 455 7.20 -17.32 28.54
CA ALA A 455 7.86 -18.41 27.82
C ALA A 455 6.87 -19.56 27.48
N PRO A 456 6.95 -20.14 26.28
CA PRO A 456 6.16 -21.32 25.96
C PRO A 456 6.60 -22.50 26.85
N PRO A 457 5.72 -23.49 27.11
CA PRO A 457 6.07 -24.64 27.92
C PRO A 457 7.31 -25.37 27.38
N ASP A 458 8.16 -25.89 28.27
CA ASP A 458 9.31 -26.71 27.88
C ASP A 458 8.79 -28.03 27.25
N VAL A 459 8.99 -28.18 25.94
CA VAL A 459 8.59 -29.39 25.21
C VAL A 459 9.86 -30.18 24.89
N GLN A 460 10.16 -31.17 25.72
CA GLN A 460 11.44 -31.87 25.71
C GLN A 460 11.66 -32.86 24.56
N THR A 461 10.73 -32.99 23.60
CA THR A 461 10.89 -33.93 22.48
C THR A 461 10.13 -33.47 21.24
N PHE A 462 10.87 -32.97 20.24
CA PHE A 462 10.36 -32.82 18.88
C PHE A 462 11.02 -33.83 17.95
N ALA A 463 10.26 -34.31 16.98
CA ALA A 463 10.88 -34.90 15.79
C ALA A 463 11.76 -33.82 15.12
N PRO A 464 12.89 -34.19 14.50
CA PRO A 464 13.72 -33.22 13.79
C PRO A 464 12.86 -32.47 12.76
N VAL A 465 12.74 -31.16 12.92
CA VAL A 465 12.11 -30.31 11.91
C VAL A 465 13.16 -30.04 10.84
N TYR A 466 12.77 -30.19 9.57
CA TYR A 466 13.63 -29.82 8.46
C TYR A 466 14.00 -28.33 8.57
N ARG A 467 15.30 -28.03 8.53
CA ARG A 467 15.83 -26.67 8.52
C ARG A 467 16.75 -26.50 7.31
N ASN A 468 16.51 -25.45 6.54
CA ASN A 468 17.36 -25.01 5.46
C ASN A 468 18.31 -23.92 5.99
N GLN A 469 19.59 -24.26 6.04
CA GLN A 469 20.67 -23.44 6.60
C GLN A 469 21.30 -22.46 5.60
N ILE A 470 20.79 -22.38 4.37
CA ILE A 470 21.31 -21.44 3.37
C ILE A 470 21.09 -20.02 3.87
N VAL A 471 22.14 -19.19 3.81
CA VAL A 471 22.09 -17.76 4.09
C VAL A 471 22.23 -17.01 2.77
N TYR A 472 21.25 -16.15 2.47
CA TYR A 472 21.29 -15.24 1.33
C TYR A 472 21.65 -13.83 1.78
N GLN A 473 22.26 -13.06 0.89
CA GLN A 473 22.47 -11.62 1.03
C GLN A 473 21.93 -10.89 -0.20
N ARG A 474 21.40 -9.68 -0.01
CA ARG A 474 20.94 -8.81 -1.12
C ARG A 474 22.08 -8.52 -2.09
N ASN A 475 21.76 -8.45 -3.38
CA ASN A 475 22.68 -7.86 -4.36
C ASN A 475 22.57 -6.33 -4.30
N PRO A 476 23.63 -5.60 -3.92
CA PRO A 476 23.58 -4.15 -3.80
C PRO A 476 23.42 -3.41 -5.13
N ASN A 477 23.51 -4.10 -6.27
CA ASN A 477 23.30 -3.51 -7.59
C ASN A 477 21.83 -3.58 -8.07
N VAL A 478 20.96 -4.22 -7.30
CA VAL A 478 19.52 -4.32 -7.60
C VAL A 478 18.77 -3.73 -6.41
N GLU A 479 18.39 -2.47 -6.55
CA GLU A 479 17.75 -1.68 -5.51
C GLU A 479 16.23 -1.64 -5.68
N GLY A 480 15.53 -1.58 -4.55
CA GLY A 480 14.09 -1.33 -4.48
C GLY A 480 13.17 -2.54 -4.64
N PRO A 481 11.85 -2.30 -4.68
CA PRO A 481 10.85 -3.35 -4.70
C PRO A 481 10.85 -4.12 -6.03
N MET A 482 10.28 -5.32 -6.03
CA MET A 482 10.20 -6.20 -7.21
C MET A 482 9.07 -5.85 -8.19
N GLY A 483 8.38 -4.73 -7.96
CA GLY A 483 7.31 -4.24 -8.82
C GLY A 483 7.14 -2.73 -8.68
N ALA A 484 6.55 -2.16 -9.72
CA ALA A 484 6.05 -0.80 -9.81
C ALA A 484 4.70 -0.84 -10.56
N PHE A 485 4.02 0.29 -10.74
CA PHE A 485 2.80 0.35 -11.53
C PHE A 485 3.09 -0.07 -12.98
N GLY A 486 2.34 -1.04 -13.49
CA GLY A 486 2.52 -1.55 -14.86
C GLY A 486 3.82 -2.32 -15.13
N TYR A 487 4.64 -2.61 -14.10
CA TYR A 487 5.91 -3.33 -14.27
C TYR A 487 6.20 -4.31 -13.14
N SER A 488 6.59 -5.54 -13.50
CA SER A 488 7.08 -6.54 -12.54
C SER A 488 8.48 -6.99 -12.92
N TYR A 489 9.46 -6.72 -12.05
CA TYR A 489 10.84 -7.15 -12.25
C TYR A 489 10.96 -8.67 -12.30
N LEU A 490 10.17 -9.38 -11.48
CA LEU A 490 10.10 -10.84 -11.51
C LEU A 490 9.63 -11.34 -12.87
N THR A 491 8.52 -10.80 -13.40
CA THR A 491 7.98 -11.23 -14.70
C THR A 491 8.94 -10.91 -15.84
N ASP A 492 9.59 -9.74 -15.82
CA ASP A 492 10.60 -9.35 -16.82
C ASP A 492 11.79 -10.32 -16.85
N LYS A 493 12.31 -10.72 -15.68
CA LYS A 493 13.52 -11.56 -15.61
C LYS A 493 13.26 -13.07 -15.66
N LEU A 494 12.14 -13.55 -15.14
CA LEU A 494 11.81 -14.98 -15.07
C LEU A 494 10.82 -15.42 -16.15
N GLY A 495 10.03 -14.50 -16.72
CA GLY A 495 8.88 -14.80 -17.56
C GLY A 495 7.61 -15.13 -16.75
N ALA A 496 6.45 -14.82 -17.33
CA ALA A 496 5.15 -14.95 -16.67
C ALA A 496 4.82 -16.38 -16.20
N GLU A 497 5.21 -17.39 -16.98
CA GLU A 497 4.97 -18.81 -16.64
C GLU A 497 5.69 -19.20 -15.35
N ALA A 498 7.01 -18.96 -15.27
CA ALA A 498 7.79 -19.27 -14.08
C ALA A 498 7.29 -18.51 -12.85
N VAL A 499 6.95 -17.22 -13.01
CA VAL A 499 6.38 -16.40 -11.94
C VAL A 499 5.03 -16.93 -11.45
N SER A 500 4.18 -17.44 -12.35
CA SER A 500 2.87 -18.01 -11.99
C SER A 500 2.97 -19.26 -11.11
N HIS A 501 4.12 -19.94 -11.15
CA HIS A 501 4.37 -21.11 -10.33
C HIS A 501 4.86 -20.76 -8.93
N LEU A 502 5.35 -19.54 -8.67
CA LEU A 502 5.86 -19.10 -7.37
C LEU A 502 4.76 -19.05 -6.31
N ARG A 503 4.60 -20.17 -5.58
CA ARG A 503 3.48 -20.38 -4.65
C ARG A 503 3.40 -19.34 -3.53
N LEU A 504 4.53 -18.81 -3.07
CA LEU A 504 4.55 -17.80 -2.01
C LEU A 504 3.74 -16.55 -2.40
N ARG A 505 3.77 -16.14 -3.68
CA ARG A 505 3.11 -14.91 -4.16
C ARG A 505 1.59 -15.00 -4.21
N SER A 506 1.05 -16.20 -4.35
CA SER A 506 -0.40 -16.47 -4.37
C SER A 506 -0.92 -17.06 -3.07
N TYR A 507 -0.04 -17.30 -2.10
CA TYR A 507 -0.40 -17.93 -0.85
C TYR A 507 -1.26 -17.00 0.02
N VAL A 508 -2.25 -17.56 0.71
CA VAL A 508 -3.07 -16.83 1.67
C VAL A 508 -2.93 -17.55 2.99
N GLY A 509 -2.20 -16.93 3.92
CA GLY A 509 -2.00 -17.46 5.26
C GLY A 509 -3.02 -16.88 6.23
N THR A 510 -2.78 -17.10 7.52
CA THR A 510 -3.73 -16.72 8.57
C THR A 510 -4.00 -15.19 8.65
N TYR A 511 -2.98 -14.33 8.52
CA TYR A 511 -3.14 -12.88 8.71
C TYR A 511 -2.70 -12.03 7.50
N GLY A 512 -2.28 -12.64 6.39
CA GLY A 512 -1.88 -11.90 5.22
C GLY A 512 -1.80 -12.70 3.93
N GLY A 513 -1.56 -11.98 2.84
CA GLY A 513 -1.57 -12.50 1.48
C GLY A 513 -0.17 -12.61 0.87
N GLY A 514 -0.10 -13.27 -0.29
CA GLY A 514 1.17 -13.65 -0.90
C GLY A 514 2.04 -12.47 -1.35
N GLY A 515 1.44 -11.31 -1.61
CA GLY A 515 2.18 -10.06 -1.81
C GLY A 515 2.99 -9.67 -0.57
N GLN A 516 2.38 -9.70 0.61
CA GLN A 516 3.04 -9.41 1.89
C GLN A 516 4.11 -10.46 2.21
N TYR A 517 3.81 -11.76 2.00
CA TYR A 517 4.82 -12.81 2.20
C TYR A 517 6.03 -12.64 1.30
N ALA A 518 5.83 -12.40 0.01
CA ALA A 518 6.92 -12.22 -0.95
C ALA A 518 7.75 -10.95 -0.67
N TYR A 519 7.09 -9.88 -0.24
CA TYR A 519 7.73 -8.62 0.14
C TYR A 519 8.61 -8.80 1.38
N GLU A 520 8.07 -9.31 2.49
CA GLU A 520 8.85 -9.50 3.72
C GLU A 520 9.90 -10.61 3.60
N ALA A 521 9.65 -11.66 2.82
CA ALA A 521 10.65 -12.71 2.59
C ALA A 521 11.94 -12.13 2.02
N LEU A 522 11.81 -11.15 1.10
CA LEU A 522 12.92 -10.45 0.51
C LEU A 522 13.53 -9.40 1.47
N ASN A 523 12.72 -8.71 2.28
CA ASN A 523 13.22 -7.78 3.30
C ASN A 523 14.00 -8.47 4.43
N PHE A 524 13.69 -9.73 4.74
CA PHE A 524 14.43 -10.51 5.74
C PHE A 524 15.76 -11.08 5.24
N VAL A 525 16.06 -10.97 3.94
CA VAL A 525 17.38 -11.33 3.39
C VAL A 525 18.42 -10.27 3.79
N ASP A 526 19.11 -10.51 4.91
CA ASP A 526 20.06 -9.56 5.50
C ASP A 526 21.50 -10.07 5.55
N GLY A 527 21.79 -11.24 4.95
CA GLY A 527 23.10 -11.87 5.02
C GLY A 527 23.40 -12.55 6.36
N GLN A 528 22.42 -12.66 7.26
CA GLN A 528 22.54 -13.32 8.57
C GLN A 528 21.52 -14.44 8.73
N ARG A 529 20.27 -14.22 8.33
CA ARG A 529 19.18 -15.19 8.46
C ARG A 529 19.33 -16.35 7.48
N THR A 530 19.14 -17.56 7.99
CA THR A 530 18.94 -18.73 7.14
C THR A 530 17.55 -18.69 6.49
N VAL A 531 17.32 -19.49 5.44
CA VAL A 531 15.99 -19.65 4.83
C VAL A 531 14.94 -20.05 5.88
N SER A 532 15.29 -20.93 6.82
CA SER A 532 14.35 -21.28 7.88
C SER A 532 14.09 -20.15 8.86
N ASP A 533 15.09 -19.32 9.17
CA ASP A 533 14.86 -18.14 10.01
C ASP A 533 13.94 -17.15 9.29
N ILE A 534 14.14 -16.90 7.99
CA ILE A 534 13.23 -16.06 7.18
C ILE A 534 11.79 -16.57 7.29
N ARG A 535 11.58 -17.89 7.17
CA ARG A 535 10.26 -18.49 7.33
C ARG A 535 9.68 -18.24 8.73
N ASP A 536 10.47 -18.38 9.80
CA ASP A 536 9.98 -18.15 11.17
C ASP A 536 9.61 -16.68 11.42
N TRP A 537 10.34 -15.74 10.82
CA TRP A 537 10.01 -14.32 10.84
C TRP A 537 8.70 -14.04 10.11
N LEU A 538 8.47 -14.64 8.94
CA LEU A 538 7.19 -14.55 8.22
C LEU A 538 6.02 -15.11 9.07
N VAL A 539 6.23 -16.24 9.76
CA VAL A 539 5.22 -16.81 10.67
C VAL A 539 4.90 -15.90 11.84
N THR A 540 5.91 -15.21 12.37
CA THR A 540 5.73 -14.26 13.47
C THR A 540 4.87 -13.06 13.02
N GLU A 541 5.07 -12.58 11.79
CA GLU A 541 4.43 -11.36 11.28
C GLU A 541 3.06 -11.59 10.66
N ILE A 542 3.04 -12.42 9.62
CA ILE A 542 1.97 -12.52 8.61
C ILE A 542 1.17 -13.82 8.81
N GLY A 543 1.79 -14.85 9.38
CA GLY A 543 1.13 -16.11 9.69
C GLY A 543 1.82 -17.33 9.07
N ASP A 544 1.21 -18.49 9.30
CA ASP A 544 1.75 -19.78 8.87
C ASP A 544 2.12 -19.79 7.39
N VAL A 545 3.29 -20.37 7.06
CA VAL A 545 3.70 -20.56 5.66
C VAL A 545 4.59 -21.80 5.53
N PRO A 546 4.41 -22.64 4.49
CA PRO A 546 5.30 -23.76 4.21
C PRO A 546 6.72 -23.30 3.83
N ILE A 547 7.73 -23.98 4.35
CA ILE A 547 9.13 -23.63 4.07
C ILE A 547 9.47 -23.78 2.58
N GLU A 548 8.86 -24.75 1.89
CA GLU A 548 9.09 -25.01 0.47
C GLU A 548 8.69 -23.81 -0.39
N TYR A 549 7.71 -23.01 0.05
CA TYR A 549 7.25 -21.83 -0.70
C TYR A 549 8.27 -20.70 -0.57
N VAL A 550 8.88 -20.57 0.62
CA VAL A 550 9.96 -19.62 0.88
C VAL A 550 11.23 -20.02 0.13
N GLU A 551 11.58 -21.30 0.14
CA GLU A 551 12.73 -21.84 -0.60
C GLU A 551 12.61 -21.59 -2.10
N GLU A 552 11.46 -21.90 -2.68
CA GLU A 552 11.16 -21.69 -4.09
C GLU A 552 11.29 -20.22 -4.48
N TYR A 553 10.71 -19.32 -3.69
CA TYR A 553 10.77 -17.89 -3.96
C TYR A 553 12.20 -17.34 -3.85
N LEU A 554 12.95 -17.68 -2.80
CA LEU A 554 14.33 -17.22 -2.63
C LEU A 554 15.26 -17.81 -3.71
N ALA A 555 15.05 -19.06 -4.12
CA ALA A 555 15.80 -19.65 -5.24
C ALA A 555 15.49 -18.94 -6.57
N ALA A 556 14.24 -18.53 -6.80
CA ALA A 556 13.87 -17.74 -7.97
C ALA A 556 14.58 -16.37 -7.96
N LEU A 557 14.60 -15.67 -6.81
CA LEU A 557 15.34 -14.42 -6.65
C LEU A 557 16.86 -14.58 -6.85
N GLU A 558 17.44 -15.68 -6.37
CA GLU A 558 18.85 -16.02 -6.61
C GLU A 558 19.13 -16.19 -8.10
N SER A 559 18.24 -16.88 -8.83
CA SER A 559 18.43 -17.17 -10.26
C SER A 559 18.47 -15.93 -11.16
N ILE A 560 17.92 -14.80 -10.69
CA ILE A 560 17.91 -13.50 -11.39
C ILE A 560 18.80 -12.46 -10.71
N ASP A 561 19.72 -12.91 -9.86
CA ASP A 561 20.74 -12.09 -9.19
C ASP A 561 20.18 -10.98 -8.28
N VAL A 562 18.94 -11.10 -7.78
CA VAL A 562 18.39 -10.17 -6.78
C VAL A 562 19.02 -10.43 -5.41
N ILE A 563 19.30 -11.70 -5.11
CA ILE A 563 20.00 -12.14 -3.91
C ILE A 563 21.11 -13.11 -4.30
N ARG A 564 22.11 -13.30 -3.43
CA ARG A 564 23.22 -14.23 -3.65
C ARG A 564 23.42 -15.09 -2.42
N ARG A 565 23.79 -16.36 -2.59
CA ARG A 565 24.29 -17.17 -1.49
C ARG A 565 25.51 -16.50 -0.88
N LYS A 566 25.50 -16.34 0.43
CA LYS A 566 26.69 -15.97 1.18
C LYS A 566 27.59 -17.20 1.21
N SER A 567 28.71 -17.15 0.48
CA SER A 567 29.75 -18.17 0.59
C SER A 567 30.12 -18.29 2.06
N GLY A 568 30.11 -19.51 2.60
CA GLY A 568 30.58 -19.74 3.96
C GLY A 568 31.98 -19.13 4.11
N SER A 569 32.20 -18.37 5.18
CA SER A 569 33.57 -18.18 5.66
C SER A 569 34.09 -19.58 6.01
N GLU A 570 34.98 -20.12 5.17
CA GLU A 570 35.89 -21.19 5.62
C GLU A 570 36.68 -20.76 6.84
#